data_AF-D2VAX2-F1
#
_entry.id   AF-D2VAX2-F1
#
_cell.length_a   1.000
_cell.length_b   1.000
_cell.length_c   1.000
_cell.angle_alpha   90.00
_cell.angle_beta   90.00
_cell.angle_gamma   90.00
#
_symmetry.space_group_name_H-M   'P 1'
#
loop_
_entity.id
_entity.type
_entity.pdbx_description
1 polymer ?
#
loop_
_entity_poly.entity_id
_entity_poly.type
_entity_poly.pdbx_seq_one_letter_code
_entity_poly.pdbx_strand_id
1 'polypeptide(L)'
;MDLKELDRLFADMGFELNAEELEAIHLFLDADGSHTLTFDEFFGCWQALASKKGILRADKLKLLVSACKLFKQYDKDNSKLLSIPEFTSFHQKLSEKYEDMDPIEQVLAELDKNGDEKINFQEFINCLNWFSV
;
A
#
# COMPACT_ATOMS: atom_id res chain seq x y z
N MET A 1 15.26 -7.09 -4.70
CA MET A 1 14.89 -8.07 -3.66
C MET A 1 13.52 -8.60 -3.98
N ASP A 2 13.36 -9.92 -4.07
CA ASP A 2 12.07 -10.55 -4.39
C ASP A 2 11.30 -11.01 -3.12
N LEU A 3 10.07 -11.49 -3.29
CA LEU A 3 9.22 -11.98 -2.20
C LEU A 3 9.89 -13.06 -1.34
N LYS A 4 10.70 -13.95 -1.92
CA LYS A 4 11.35 -15.04 -1.18
C LYS A 4 12.52 -14.52 -0.35
N GLU A 5 13.25 -13.54 -0.88
CA GLU A 5 14.31 -12.87 -0.15
C GLU A 5 13.76 -12.05 1.02
N LEU A 6 12.62 -11.37 0.80
CA LEU A 6 11.91 -10.63 1.84
C LEU A 6 11.40 -11.55 2.96
N ASP A 7 10.81 -12.70 2.61
CA ASP A 7 10.33 -13.71 3.57
C ASP A 7 11.45 -14.23 4.47
N ARG A 8 12.58 -14.61 3.86
CA ARG A 8 13.79 -15.03 4.61
C ARG A 8 14.29 -13.95 5.54
N LEU A 9 14.29 -12.70 5.10
CA LEU A 9 14.76 -11.57 5.89
C LEU A 9 13.87 -11.33 7.12
N PHE A 10 12.55 -11.49 7.00
CA PHE A 10 11.64 -11.43 8.14
C PHE A 10 11.81 -12.63 9.08
N ALA A 11 11.99 -13.84 8.53
CA ALA A 11 12.26 -15.04 9.32
C ALA A 11 13.57 -14.92 10.13
N ASP A 12 14.64 -14.38 9.52
CA ASP A 12 15.93 -14.16 10.18
C ASP A 12 15.85 -13.13 11.32
N MET A 13 14.88 -12.22 11.27
CA MET A 13 14.57 -11.29 12.35
C MET A 13 13.63 -11.86 13.43
N GLY A 14 13.11 -13.07 13.23
CA GLY A 14 12.14 -13.70 14.13
C GLY A 14 10.69 -13.22 13.94
N PHE A 15 10.36 -12.64 12.78
CA PHE A 15 8.98 -12.37 12.39
C PHE A 15 8.45 -13.51 11.52
N GLU A 16 7.35 -14.13 11.93
CA GLU A 16 6.62 -15.11 11.11
C GLU A 16 5.45 -14.42 10.43
N LEU A 17 5.63 -14.03 9.16
CA LEU A 17 4.57 -13.46 8.34
C LEU A 17 3.88 -14.56 7.55
N ASN A 18 2.56 -14.45 7.40
CA ASN A 18 1.84 -15.32 6.47
C ASN A 18 1.88 -14.77 5.03
N ALA A 19 1.42 -15.57 4.06
CA ALA A 19 1.48 -15.20 2.65
C ALA A 19 0.72 -13.89 2.32
N GLU A 20 -0.42 -13.63 2.99
CA GLU A 20 -1.17 -12.40 2.76
C GLU A 20 -0.45 -11.17 3.34
N GLU A 21 0.16 -11.31 4.52
CA GLU A 21 0.93 -10.26 5.17
C GLU A 21 2.19 -9.93 4.38
N LEU A 22 2.94 -10.95 3.97
CA LEU A 22 4.14 -10.79 3.15
C LEU A 22 3.82 -10.09 1.83
N GLU A 23 2.71 -10.47 1.20
CA GLU A 23 2.28 -9.84 -0.04
C GLU A 23 1.84 -8.39 0.16
N ALA A 24 1.11 -8.08 1.23
CA ALA A 24 0.72 -6.71 1.55
C ALA A 24 1.94 -5.83 1.88
N ILE A 25 2.94 -6.37 2.60
CA ILE A 25 4.20 -5.68 2.88
C ILE A 25 4.99 -5.48 1.59
N HIS A 26 5.06 -6.50 0.73
CA HIS A 26 5.73 -6.38 -0.55
C HIS A 26 5.06 -5.33 -1.43
N LEU A 27 3.74 -5.33 -1.53
CA LEU A 27 3.00 -4.31 -2.29
C LEU A 27 3.20 -2.90 -1.72
N PHE A 28 3.36 -2.80 -0.40
CA PHE A 28 3.71 -1.55 0.26
C PHE A 28 5.14 -1.09 -0.01
N LEU A 29 6.07 -2.03 -0.16
CA LEU A 29 7.47 -1.77 -0.47
C LEU A 29 7.69 -1.44 -1.96
N ASP A 30 6.95 -2.11 -2.84
CA ASP A 30 7.04 -2.08 -4.31
C ASP A 30 6.28 -0.87 -4.86
N ALA A 31 6.77 0.34 -4.54
CA ALA A 31 6.09 1.59 -4.84
C ALA A 31 6.00 1.87 -6.36
N ASP A 32 6.99 1.41 -7.12
CA ASP A 32 7.03 1.55 -8.58
C ASP A 32 6.30 0.41 -9.33
N GLY A 33 5.82 -0.61 -8.61
CA GLY A 33 5.16 -1.79 -9.19
C GLY A 33 6.09 -2.65 -10.05
N SER A 34 7.42 -2.54 -9.89
CA SER A 34 8.42 -3.30 -10.66
C SER A 34 8.45 -4.78 -10.30
N HIS A 35 7.77 -5.21 -9.24
CA HIS A 35 7.81 -6.55 -8.66
C HIS A 35 9.18 -6.93 -8.07
N THR A 36 10.09 -5.95 -7.97
CA THR A 36 11.42 -6.14 -7.43
C THR A 36 11.79 -4.98 -6.55
N LEU A 37 12.00 -5.23 -5.27
CA LEU A 37 12.35 -4.16 -4.34
C LEU A 37 13.80 -3.72 -4.56
N THR A 38 13.99 -2.48 -4.98
CA THR A 38 15.30 -1.83 -5.01
C THR A 38 15.79 -1.56 -3.58
N PHE A 39 17.09 -1.27 -3.43
CA PHE A 39 17.64 -0.93 -2.12
C PHE A 39 16.98 0.32 -1.53
N ASP A 40 16.67 1.32 -2.34
CA ASP A 40 16.07 2.57 -1.88
C ASP A 40 14.63 2.37 -1.41
N GLU A 41 13.84 1.57 -2.15
CA GLU A 41 12.48 1.17 -1.76
C GLU A 41 12.49 0.36 -0.46
N PHE A 42 13.37 -0.63 -0.38
CA PHE A 42 13.55 -1.41 0.83
C PHE A 42 13.98 -0.54 1.99
N PHE A 43 14.99 0.32 1.82
CA PHE A 43 15.58 1.09 2.92
C PHE A 43 14.65 2.19 3.44
N GLY A 44 13.99 2.94 2.55
CA GLY A 44 13.04 3.99 2.94
C GLY A 44 11.87 3.42 3.74
N CYS A 45 11.33 2.30 3.29
CA CYS A 45 10.26 1.61 4.00
C CYS A 45 10.77 0.84 5.21
N TRP A 46 11.96 0.24 5.17
CA TRP A 46 12.58 -0.43 6.32
C TRP A 46 12.74 0.53 7.49
N GLN A 47 13.14 1.77 7.22
CA GLN A 47 13.22 2.80 8.24
C GLN A 47 11.84 3.07 8.89
N ALA A 48 10.77 3.05 8.09
CA ALA A 48 9.39 3.15 8.59
C ALA A 48 8.92 1.88 9.34
N LEU A 49 9.32 0.69 8.88
CA LEU A 49 8.99 -0.62 9.45
C LEU A 49 9.71 -0.90 10.77
N ALA A 50 11.01 -0.61 10.84
CA ALA A 50 11.88 -0.87 11.98
C ALA A 50 11.76 0.18 13.10
N SER A 51 11.09 1.30 12.84
CA SER A 51 10.77 2.28 13.89
C SER A 51 9.81 1.66 14.92
N LYS A 52 9.93 2.03 16.20
CA LYS A 52 9.10 1.48 17.32
C LYS A 52 7.57 1.66 17.14
N LYS A 53 7.11 2.43 16.14
CA LYS A 53 5.71 2.63 15.71
C LYS A 53 5.36 1.90 14.39
N GLY A 54 6.24 1.02 13.93
CA GLY A 54 6.26 0.47 12.58
C GLY A 54 5.08 -0.43 12.23
N ILE A 55 5.00 -0.72 10.94
CA ILE A 55 3.87 -1.35 10.25
C ILE A 55 3.74 -2.85 10.57
N LEU A 56 4.77 -3.45 11.17
CA LEU A 56 4.84 -4.85 11.63
C LEU A 56 4.03 -5.16 12.89
N ARG A 57 3.23 -4.21 13.39
CA ARG A 57 2.30 -4.48 14.49
C ARG A 57 1.08 -5.21 13.97
N ALA A 58 0.54 -6.15 14.75
CA ALA A 58 -0.58 -6.99 14.34
C ALA A 58 -1.84 -6.20 13.89
N ASP A 59 -2.13 -5.07 14.51
CA ASP A 59 -3.21 -4.15 14.12
C ASP A 59 -2.95 -3.50 12.76
N LYS A 60 -1.72 -3.03 12.53
CA LYS A 60 -1.31 -2.40 11.28
C LYS A 60 -1.16 -3.42 10.13
N LEU A 61 -0.66 -4.61 10.40
CA LEU A 61 -0.60 -5.71 9.43
C LEU A 61 -1.99 -6.12 8.96
N LYS A 62 -2.95 -6.27 9.88
CA LYS A 62 -4.34 -6.58 9.50
C LYS A 62 -4.96 -5.49 8.64
N LEU A 63 -4.64 -4.23 8.94
CA LEU A 63 -5.10 -3.09 8.14
C LEU A 63 -4.46 -3.09 6.74
N LEU A 64 -3.15 -3.32 6.66
CA LEU A 64 -2.40 -3.51 5.41
C LEU A 64 -2.99 -4.65 4.55
N VAL A 65 -3.24 -5.81 5.15
CA VAL A 65 -3.83 -6.95 4.43
C VAL A 65 -5.22 -6.61 3.91
N SER A 66 -6.03 -5.90 4.71
CA SER A 66 -7.36 -5.46 4.31
C SER A 66 -7.31 -4.42 3.18
N ALA A 67 -6.36 -3.48 3.25
CA ALA A 67 -6.08 -2.52 2.20
C ALA A 67 -5.61 -3.21 0.92
N CYS A 68 -4.70 -4.18 1.01
CA CYS A 68 -4.19 -4.96 -0.12
C CYS A 68 -5.33 -5.71 -0.82
N LYS A 69 -6.23 -6.34 -0.06
CA LYS A 69 -7.41 -7.02 -0.62
C LYS A 69 -8.35 -6.06 -1.35
N LEU A 70 -8.58 -4.87 -0.81
CA LEU A 70 -9.38 -3.84 -1.49
C LEU A 70 -8.66 -3.35 -2.73
N PHE A 71 -7.39 -2.98 -2.63
CA PHE A 71 -6.58 -2.49 -3.74
C PHE A 71 -6.63 -3.46 -4.93
N LYS A 72 -6.34 -4.74 -4.69
CA LYS A 72 -6.45 -5.81 -5.69
C LYS A 72 -7.84 -6.05 -6.25
N GLN A 73 -8.89 -5.66 -5.52
CA GLN A 73 -10.27 -5.77 -6.02
C GLN A 73 -10.56 -4.71 -7.09
N TYR A 74 -9.92 -3.54 -7.01
CA TYR A 74 -10.14 -2.43 -7.94
C TYR A 74 -9.08 -2.34 -9.03
N ASP A 75 -7.88 -2.86 -8.77
CA ASP A 75 -6.82 -3.09 -9.76
C ASP A 75 -7.24 -4.21 -10.73
N LYS A 76 -7.91 -3.83 -11.83
CA LYS A 76 -8.48 -4.78 -12.79
C LYS A 76 -7.46 -5.26 -13.79
N ASP A 77 -6.48 -4.44 -14.11
CA ASP A 77 -5.39 -4.78 -15.00
C ASP A 77 -4.25 -5.54 -14.28
N ASN A 78 -4.35 -5.65 -12.95
CA ASN A 78 -3.39 -6.33 -12.08
C ASN A 78 -1.99 -5.71 -12.21
N SER A 79 -1.96 -4.40 -12.49
CA SER A 79 -0.75 -3.62 -12.64
C SER A 79 -0.12 -3.25 -11.30
N LYS A 80 -0.81 -3.55 -10.19
CA LYS A 80 -0.44 -3.17 -8.81
C LYS A 80 -0.39 -1.66 -8.58
N LEU A 81 -0.90 -0.89 -9.52
CA LEU A 81 -1.09 0.55 -9.45
C LEU A 81 -2.54 0.82 -9.81
N LEU A 82 -3.24 1.66 -9.05
CA LEU A 82 -4.59 2.04 -9.44
C LEU A 82 -4.50 3.17 -10.46
N SER A 83 -5.03 2.93 -11.65
CA SER A 83 -5.24 4.02 -12.60
C SER A 83 -6.31 4.99 -12.07
N ILE A 84 -6.30 6.25 -12.53
CA ILE A 84 -7.32 7.24 -12.15
C ILE A 84 -8.77 6.71 -12.29
N PRO A 85 -9.15 6.02 -13.37
CA PRO A 85 -10.50 5.45 -13.50
C PRO A 85 -10.84 4.37 -12.44
N GLU A 86 -9.86 3.55 -12.07
CA GLU A 86 -10.03 2.49 -11.06
C GLU A 86 -10.13 3.09 -9.66
N PHE A 87 -9.25 4.03 -9.35
CA PHE A 87 -9.33 4.80 -8.11
C PHE A 87 -10.63 5.60 -8.02
N THR A 88 -11.14 6.12 -9.15
CA THR A 88 -12.44 6.79 -9.20
C THR A 88 -13.60 5.88 -8.82
N SER A 89 -13.58 4.66 -9.36
CA SER A 89 -14.57 3.65 -9.02
C SER A 89 -14.51 3.27 -7.53
N PHE A 90 -13.30 3.19 -6.97
CA PHE A 90 -13.08 2.93 -5.55
C PHE A 90 -13.57 4.08 -4.67
N HIS A 91 -13.18 5.31 -4.98
CA HIS A 91 -13.54 6.51 -4.24
C HIS A 91 -15.04 6.73 -4.22
N GLN A 92 -15.74 6.55 -5.35
CA GLN A 92 -17.21 6.65 -5.40
C GLN A 92 -17.86 5.66 -4.42
N LYS A 93 -17.39 4.40 -4.42
CA LYS A 93 -17.93 3.36 -3.55
C LYS A 93 -17.61 3.59 -2.07
N LEU A 94 -16.53 4.30 -1.77
CA LEU A 94 -16.26 4.78 -0.41
C LEU A 94 -17.11 5.99 -0.05
N SER A 95 -17.31 6.94 -0.95
CA SER A 95 -18.17 8.12 -0.72
C SER A 95 -19.63 7.72 -0.50
N GLU A 96 -20.09 6.60 -1.08
CA GLU A 96 -21.39 5.98 -0.79
C GLU A 96 -21.47 5.38 0.62
N LYS A 97 -20.33 5.05 1.22
CA LYS A 97 -20.24 4.38 2.53
C LYS A 97 -19.81 5.33 3.67
N TYR A 98 -19.12 6.42 3.33
CA TYR A 98 -18.59 7.43 4.24
C TYR A 98 -18.86 8.81 3.63
N GLU A 99 -19.77 9.57 4.24
CA GLU A 99 -20.25 10.87 3.72
C GLU A 99 -19.21 12.00 3.83
N ASP A 100 -18.15 11.82 4.64
CA ASP A 100 -17.11 12.83 4.93
C ASP A 100 -15.85 12.70 4.03
N MET A 101 -15.95 12.09 2.85
CA MET A 101 -14.81 12.00 1.93
C MET A 101 -14.68 13.27 1.09
N ASP A 102 -13.45 13.79 0.98
CA ASP A 102 -13.14 14.92 0.11
C ASP A 102 -13.47 14.61 -1.37
N PRO A 103 -13.72 15.62 -2.21
CA PRO A 103 -13.94 15.41 -3.64
C PRO A 103 -12.76 14.67 -4.27
N ILE A 104 -13.06 13.71 -5.14
CA ILE A 104 -12.03 12.89 -5.77
C ILE A 104 -10.97 13.73 -6.51
N GLU A 105 -11.37 14.85 -7.12
CA GLU A 105 -10.47 15.77 -7.82
C GLU A 105 -9.42 16.36 -6.87
N GLN A 106 -9.80 16.63 -5.62
CA GLN A 106 -8.90 17.13 -4.58
C GLN A 106 -8.00 15.99 -4.06
N VAL A 107 -8.58 14.81 -3.83
CA VAL A 107 -7.83 13.62 -3.40
C VAL A 107 -6.78 13.22 -4.43
N LEU A 108 -7.13 13.22 -5.73
CA LEU A 108 -6.20 12.94 -6.82
C LEU A 108 -5.09 13.98 -6.86
N ALA A 109 -5.41 15.27 -6.72
CA ALA A 109 -4.40 16.34 -6.71
C ALA A 109 -3.44 16.26 -5.51
N GLU A 110 -3.90 15.72 -4.38
CA GLU A 110 -3.06 15.54 -3.18
C GLU A 110 -2.19 14.27 -3.24
N LEU A 111 -2.67 13.22 -3.93
CA LEU A 111 -2.00 11.93 -4.04
C LEU A 111 -1.03 11.87 -5.23
N ASP A 112 -1.41 12.39 -6.40
CA ASP A 112 -0.62 12.37 -7.64
C ASP A 112 0.49 13.45 -7.61
N LYS A 113 1.43 13.30 -6.68
CA LYS A 113 2.54 14.25 -6.48
C LYS A 113 3.60 14.16 -7.56
N ASN A 114 3.71 13.02 -8.21
CA ASN A 114 4.67 12.73 -9.28
C ASN A 114 4.07 12.97 -10.68
N GLY A 115 2.76 13.17 -10.80
CA GLY A 115 2.08 13.48 -12.05
C GLY A 115 2.07 12.30 -13.02
N ASP A 116 2.09 11.07 -12.51
CA ASP A 116 2.09 9.86 -13.32
C ASP A 116 0.69 9.30 -13.58
N GLU A 117 -0.34 9.99 -13.07
CA GLU A 117 -1.76 9.61 -13.15
C GLU A 117 -2.05 8.19 -12.60
N LYS A 118 -1.19 7.70 -11.70
CA LYS A 118 -1.32 6.40 -11.07
C LYS A 118 -1.23 6.54 -9.55
N ILE A 119 -1.93 5.67 -8.86
CA ILE A 119 -1.96 5.62 -7.41
C ILE A 119 -1.30 4.33 -6.96
N ASN A 120 -0.13 4.46 -6.34
CA ASN A 120 0.54 3.34 -5.71
C ASN A 120 -0.14 2.98 -4.38
N PHE A 121 0.25 1.83 -3.83
CA PHE A 121 -0.34 1.33 -2.60
C PHE A 121 -0.08 2.23 -1.38
N GLN A 122 1.04 2.97 -1.35
CA GLN A 122 1.35 3.89 -0.26
C GLN A 122 0.42 5.12 -0.27
N GLU A 123 0.18 5.69 -1.44
CA GLU A 123 -0.79 6.77 -1.66
C GLU A 123 -2.20 6.32 -1.29
N PHE A 124 -2.58 5.10 -1.68
CA PHE A 124 -3.87 4.52 -1.34
C PHE A 124 -4.11 4.43 0.17
N ILE A 125 -3.14 3.95 0.96
CA ILE A 125 -3.32 3.84 2.42
C ILE A 125 -3.29 5.22 3.12
N ASN A 126 -2.55 6.18 2.56
CA ASN A 126 -2.50 7.55 3.07
C ASN A 126 -3.83 8.27 2.82
N CYS A 127 -4.42 8.10 1.63
CA CYS A 127 -5.73 8.64 1.27
C CYS A 127 -6.83 8.26 2.27
N LEU A 128 -6.81 7.01 2.74
CA LEU A 128 -7.84 6.51 3.64
C LEU A 128 -7.66 6.97 5.09
N ASN A 129 -6.62 7.77 5.37
CA ASN A 129 -6.19 8.18 6.71
C ASN A 129 -6.02 6.98 7.67
N TRP A 130 -5.88 5.76 7.12
CA TRP A 130 -5.73 4.50 7.85
C TRP A 130 -4.36 4.43 8.56
N PHE A 131 -3.42 5.22 8.06
CA PHE A 131 -2.10 5.42 8.62
C PHE A 131 -1.80 6.92 8.77
N SER A 132 -2.66 7.68 9.46
CA SER A 132 -2.23 8.96 10.02
C SER A 132 -1.06 8.71 10.99
N VAL A 133 0.16 9.10 10.60
CA VAL A 133 1.38 9.03 11.45
C VAL A 133 1.48 10.25 12.34
#